data_AF-A0A2N9FEC5-F1
#
_entry.id   AF-A0A2N9FEC5-F1
#
_cell.length_a   1.000
_cell.length_b   1.000
_cell.length_c   1.000
_cell.angle_alpha   90.00
_cell.angle_beta   90.00
_cell.angle_gamma   90.00
#
_symmetry.space_group_name_H-M   'P 1'
#
loop_
_entity.id
_entity.type
_entity.pdbx_description
1 polymer ?
#
loop_
_entity_poly.entity_id
_entity_poly.type
_entity_poly.pdbx_seq_one_letter_code
_entity_poly.pdbx_strand_id
1 'polypeptide(L)'
;MNYGGDETSHNPPVELDGESDSTVKEKNTDSSSSHSKGRSHRKRSREAKGESNYSEVATQLKEIAIAFKNQGPVNTNELYEAVMSTEGFAEEMLASAFDYMVQEEKVGRAFMAKAPRLRKLWLENYFTKNM
;
A
#
# COMPACT_ATOMS: atom_id res chain seq x y z
N MET A 1 -44.29 -21.50 -16.78
CA MET A 1 -45.03 -21.67 -15.51
C MET A 1 -44.51 -20.62 -14.54
N ASN A 2 -45.27 -19.53 -14.35
CA ASN A 2 -45.02 -18.49 -13.35
C ASN A 2 -45.92 -18.79 -12.16
N TYR A 3 -45.37 -18.74 -10.94
CA TYR A 3 -46.14 -18.71 -9.70
C TYR A 3 -45.83 -17.40 -8.96
N GLY A 4 -46.89 -16.66 -8.64
CA GLY A 4 -46.87 -15.44 -7.83
C GLY A 4 -47.64 -15.60 -6.51
N GLY A 5 -47.79 -14.47 -5.80
CA GLY A 5 -48.46 -14.26 -4.50
C GLY A 5 -47.43 -13.80 -3.47
N ASP A 6 -47.30 -12.54 -3.06
CA ASP A 6 -48.22 -11.52 -2.51
C ASP A 6 -49.04 -12.02 -1.32
N GLU A 7 -48.59 -11.65 -0.11
CA GLU A 7 -49.40 -11.65 1.10
C GLU A 7 -49.23 -10.30 1.81
N THR A 8 -50.30 -9.52 1.72
CA THR A 8 -50.64 -8.33 2.50
C THR A 8 -51.24 -8.76 3.84
N SER A 9 -50.95 -8.06 4.94
CA SER A 9 -51.73 -8.19 6.18
C SER A 9 -51.96 -6.83 6.87
N HIS A 10 -53.15 -6.30 6.59
CA HIS A 10 -54.13 -5.63 7.46
C HIS A 10 -53.74 -4.80 8.71
N ASN A 11 -54.26 -3.56 8.70
CA ASN A 11 -54.36 -2.48 9.71
C ASN A 11 -55.44 -2.76 10.80
N PRO A 12 -55.62 -2.00 11.93
CA PRO A 12 -56.32 -0.69 11.92
C PRO A 12 -55.91 0.32 13.06
N PRO A 13 -56.53 1.53 13.19
CA PRO A 13 -55.95 2.77 13.75
C PRO A 13 -56.39 3.12 15.19
N VAL A 14 -55.69 4.05 15.85
CA VAL A 14 -56.18 4.73 17.07
C VAL A 14 -55.91 6.24 16.96
N GLU A 15 -56.99 7.01 16.83
CA GLU A 15 -57.07 8.44 17.10
C GLU A 15 -57.16 8.67 18.61
N LEU A 16 -56.47 9.67 19.15
CA LEU A 16 -56.95 10.38 20.34
C LEU A 16 -56.60 11.87 20.24
N ASP A 17 -57.69 12.59 20.00
CA ASP A 17 -58.00 13.99 20.20
C ASP A 17 -57.66 14.50 21.62
N GLY A 18 -57.45 15.81 21.74
CA GLY A 18 -57.11 16.48 23.00
C GLY A 18 -56.93 17.99 22.85
N GLU A 19 -58.04 18.70 22.59
CA GLU A 19 -58.54 19.90 23.29
C GLU A 19 -57.48 20.96 23.75
N SER A 20 -57.45 22.17 23.18
CA SER A 20 -58.09 23.41 23.73
C SER A 20 -57.33 24.04 24.92
N ASP A 21 -57.15 25.34 25.14
CA ASP A 21 -57.61 26.62 24.58
C ASP A 21 -56.76 27.71 25.28
N SER A 22 -56.70 28.91 24.69
CA SER A 22 -56.55 30.22 25.36
C SER A 22 -55.15 30.55 25.91
N THR A 23 -54.56 31.74 25.75
CA THR A 23 -55.14 33.09 25.79
C THR A 23 -54.30 34.07 24.96
N VAL A 24 -54.99 34.93 24.21
CA VAL A 24 -54.51 36.21 23.69
C VAL A 24 -53.94 37.10 24.81
N LYS A 25 -52.78 37.74 24.57
CA LYS A 25 -52.52 39.08 25.11
C LYS A 25 -51.66 39.92 24.17
N GLU A 26 -52.35 40.91 23.65
CA GLU A 26 -51.92 42.02 22.81
C GLU A 26 -50.93 42.96 23.52
N LYS A 27 -50.23 43.77 22.70
CA LYS A 27 -49.86 45.18 22.90
C LYS A 27 -48.39 45.52 23.20
N ASN A 28 -47.78 46.12 22.18
CA ASN A 28 -46.91 47.32 22.11
C ASN A 28 -46.13 47.71 23.37
N THR A 29 -44.82 47.96 23.22
CA THR A 29 -44.19 49.28 23.42
C THR A 29 -42.67 49.21 23.27
N ASP A 30 -42.11 50.28 22.72
CA ASP A 30 -40.70 50.63 22.62
C ASP A 30 -39.91 50.39 23.91
N SER A 31 -38.65 49.96 23.80
CA SER A 31 -37.52 50.76 24.29
C SER A 31 -36.18 50.05 24.15
N SER A 32 -35.20 50.91 24.04
CA SER A 32 -33.78 50.75 23.77
C SER A 32 -32.98 49.85 24.73
N SER A 33 -31.75 49.61 24.26
CA SER A 33 -30.56 49.56 25.11
C SER A 33 -30.40 48.31 25.97
N SER A 34 -29.58 47.35 25.50
CA SER A 34 -28.68 46.62 26.38
C SER A 34 -27.49 46.05 25.62
N HIS A 35 -26.35 46.22 26.25
CA HIS A 35 -25.01 46.09 25.71
C HIS A 35 -24.51 44.71 26.08
N SER A 36 -24.50 43.78 25.14
CA SER A 36 -23.79 42.52 25.31
C SER A 36 -22.50 42.57 24.51
N LYS A 37 -21.39 42.87 25.21
CA LYS A 37 -20.04 42.61 24.71
C LYS A 37 -20.01 41.14 24.27
N GLY A 38 -20.00 40.93 22.96
CA GLY A 38 -19.87 39.62 22.36
C GLY A 38 -18.58 38.99 22.88
N ARG A 39 -18.72 38.09 23.85
CA ARG A 39 -17.62 37.29 24.36
C ARG A 39 -17.35 36.25 23.26
N SER A 40 -16.58 36.70 22.25
CA SER A 40 -16.18 35.87 21.12
C SER A 40 -15.55 34.61 21.69
N HIS A 41 -16.28 33.50 21.55
CA HIS A 41 -15.78 32.18 21.88
C HIS A 41 -14.55 31.96 21.01
N ARG A 42 -13.37 32.14 21.61
CA ARG A 42 -12.09 31.78 20.99
C ARG A 42 -12.17 30.29 20.67
N LYS A 43 -12.57 29.97 19.43
CA LYS A 43 -12.41 28.64 18.87
C LYS A 43 -10.92 28.34 18.98
N ARG A 44 -10.54 27.47 19.92
CA ARG A 44 -9.25 26.79 19.84
C ARG A 44 -9.34 25.97 18.55
N SER A 45 -8.75 26.50 17.49
CA SER A 45 -8.35 25.72 16.33
C SER A 45 -7.65 24.49 16.88
N ARG A 46 -8.27 23.31 16.76
CA ARG A 46 -7.52 22.07 16.86
C ARG A 46 -6.66 22.06 15.59
N GLU A 47 -5.44 22.55 15.72
CA GLU A 47 -4.37 22.20 14.80
C GLU A 47 -4.16 20.70 14.98
N ALA A 48 -4.88 19.91 14.17
CA ALA A 48 -4.64 18.48 14.02
C ALA A 48 -3.34 18.31 13.24
N LYS A 49 -2.21 18.66 13.85
CA LYS A 49 -0.88 18.36 13.33
C LYS A 49 -0.53 16.93 13.76
N GLY A 50 -1.36 15.98 13.31
CA GLY A 50 -1.27 14.55 13.62
C GLY A 50 -1.06 13.69 12.37
N GLU A 51 -0.92 14.31 11.21
CA GLU A 51 -0.31 13.67 10.04
C GLU A 51 1.21 13.82 10.28
N SER A 52 2.01 12.77 10.43
CA SER A 52 2.39 11.98 9.26
C SER A 52 3.51 10.97 9.56
N ASN A 53 3.85 10.65 10.81
CA ASN A 53 4.98 9.72 11.09
C ASN A 53 4.84 8.41 10.30
N TYR A 54 3.62 7.90 10.19
CA TYR A 54 3.32 6.70 9.41
C TYR A 54 3.35 6.92 7.91
N SER A 55 2.90 8.08 7.40
CA SER A 55 2.94 8.36 5.97
C SER A 55 4.37 8.60 5.49
N GLU A 56 5.22 9.20 6.33
CA GLU A 56 6.65 9.39 6.04
C GLU A 56 7.39 8.05 5.98
N VAL A 57 7.14 7.15 6.94
CA VAL A 57 7.66 5.77 6.90
C VAL A 57 7.13 5.01 5.69
N ALA A 58 5.85 5.16 5.34
CA ALA A 58 5.27 4.53 4.15
C ALA A 58 5.91 5.05 2.85
N THR A 59 6.23 6.34 2.76
CA THR A 59 6.97 6.90 1.61
C THR A 59 8.39 6.34 1.53
N GLN A 60 9.12 6.24 2.65
CA GLN A 60 10.46 5.65 2.65
C GLN A 60 10.43 4.16 2.25
N LEU A 61 9.47 3.38 2.75
CA LEU A 61 9.30 1.99 2.35
C LEU A 61 8.97 1.84 0.86
N LYS A 62 8.18 2.76 0.31
CA LYS A 62 7.89 2.82 -1.13
C LYS A 62 9.15 3.11 -1.94
N GLU A 63 9.97 4.07 -1.51
CA GLU A 63 11.25 4.39 -2.16
C GLU A 63 12.22 3.21 -2.12
N ILE A 64 12.35 2.54 -0.98
CA ILE A 64 13.17 1.33 -0.82
C ILE A 64 12.67 0.22 -1.76
N ALA A 65 11.35 -0.03 -1.80
CA ALA A 65 10.77 -1.03 -2.71
C ALA A 65 11.04 -0.70 -4.19
N ILE A 66 10.99 0.58 -4.57
CA ILE A 66 11.34 1.03 -5.92
C ILE A 66 12.84 0.84 -6.19
N ALA A 67 13.71 1.18 -5.25
CA ALA A 67 15.16 0.99 -5.38
C ALA A 67 15.53 -0.50 -5.56
N PHE A 68 14.86 -1.41 -4.85
CA PHE A 68 15.04 -2.85 -5.06
C PHE A 68 14.53 -3.32 -6.42
N LYS A 69 13.41 -2.79 -6.91
CA LYS A 69 12.90 -3.09 -8.26
C LYS A 69 13.81 -2.53 -9.37
N ASN A 70 14.54 -1.45 -9.08
CA ASN A 70 15.39 -0.75 -10.04
C ASN A 70 16.85 -1.21 -10.00
N GLN A 71 17.20 -2.24 -9.22
CA GLN A 71 18.47 -2.95 -9.47
C GLN A 71 18.36 -3.54 -10.87
N GLY A 72 19.02 -2.86 -11.81
CA GLY A 72 18.91 -3.15 -13.24
C GLY A 72 19.29 -4.58 -13.59
N PRO A 73 19.03 -4.97 -14.84
CA PRO A 73 19.33 -6.31 -15.28
C PRO A 73 20.82 -6.64 -15.06
N VAL A 74 21.14 -7.89 -14.71
CA VAL A 74 22.54 -8.36 -14.72
C VAL A 74 23.15 -8.01 -16.07
N ASN A 75 24.29 -7.33 -16.05
CA ASN A 75 25.04 -7.10 -17.28
C ASN A 75 25.51 -8.47 -17.80
N THR A 76 24.84 -8.97 -18.84
CA THR A 76 25.06 -10.30 -19.41
C THR A 76 26.46 -10.46 -19.97
N ASN A 77 27.06 -9.38 -20.48
CA ASN A 77 28.43 -9.42 -20.99
C ASN A 77 29.42 -9.60 -19.83
N GLU A 78 29.26 -8.84 -18.75
CA GLU A 78 30.13 -9.00 -17.57
C GLU A 78 29.94 -10.38 -16.91
N LEU A 79 28.71 -10.89 -16.89
CA LEU A 79 28.41 -12.23 -16.42
C LEU A 79 29.10 -13.29 -17.27
N TYR A 80 29.04 -13.15 -18.60
CA TYR A 80 29.69 -14.07 -19.52
C TYR A 80 31.20 -14.13 -19.26
N GLU A 81 31.86 -12.97 -19.21
CA GLU A 81 33.30 -12.90 -18.91
C GLU A 81 33.63 -13.50 -17.53
N ALA A 82 32.82 -13.23 -16.51
CA ALA A 82 33.03 -13.77 -15.17
C ALA A 82 32.88 -15.30 -15.09
N VAL A 83 31.99 -15.88 -15.89
CA VAL A 83 31.81 -17.34 -15.99
C VAL A 83 32.97 -17.94 -16.78
N MET A 84 33.25 -17.42 -17.98
CA MET A 84 34.26 -17.95 -18.89
C MET A 84 35.71 -17.81 -18.38
N SER A 85 35.98 -16.80 -17.55
CA SER A 85 37.28 -16.65 -16.89
C SER A 85 37.54 -17.67 -15.77
N THR A 86 36.58 -18.52 -15.42
CA THR A 86 36.79 -19.52 -14.36
C THR A 86 37.54 -20.73 -14.91
N GLU A 87 38.80 -20.88 -14.51
CA GLU A 87 39.66 -21.98 -14.95
C GLU A 87 39.29 -23.34 -14.34
N GLY A 88 39.49 -24.39 -15.15
CA GLY A 88 39.38 -25.79 -14.74
C GLY A 88 38.06 -26.47 -15.10
N PHE A 89 37.25 -25.86 -15.97
CA PHE A 89 36.01 -26.44 -16.51
C PHE A 89 36.06 -26.44 -18.04
N ALA A 90 35.36 -27.39 -18.66
CA ALA A 90 35.16 -27.37 -20.09
C ALA A 90 34.25 -26.19 -20.47
N GLU A 91 34.51 -25.57 -21.62
CA GLU A 91 33.76 -24.41 -22.11
C GLU A 91 32.25 -24.72 -22.24
N GLU A 92 31.90 -25.92 -22.69
CA GLU A 92 30.50 -26.37 -22.79
C GLU A 92 29.77 -26.40 -21.44
N MET A 93 30.48 -26.77 -20.37
CA MET A 93 29.93 -26.74 -19.01
C MET A 93 29.70 -25.30 -18.56
N LEU A 94 30.67 -24.42 -18.82
CA LEU A 94 30.57 -23.00 -18.49
C LEU A 94 29.42 -22.33 -19.26
N ALA A 95 29.22 -22.66 -20.53
CA ALA A 95 28.09 -22.20 -21.33
C ALA A 95 26.75 -22.65 -20.73
N SER A 96 26.61 -23.92 -20.32
CA SER A 96 25.40 -24.41 -19.64
C SER A 96 25.11 -23.68 -18.32
N ALA A 97 26.15 -23.40 -17.52
CA ALA A 97 26.00 -22.65 -16.29
C ALA A 97 25.60 -21.19 -16.56
N PHE A 98 26.17 -20.57 -17.61
CA PHE A 98 25.82 -19.22 -18.04
C PHE A 98 24.36 -19.14 -18.47
N ASP A 99 23.88 -20.05 -19.32
CA ASP A 99 22.49 -20.10 -19.78
C ASP A 99 21.51 -20.19 -18.59
N TYR A 100 21.84 -21.01 -17.60
CA TYR A 100 21.07 -21.09 -16.36
C TYR A 100 21.09 -19.77 -15.57
N MET A 101 22.23 -19.11 -15.43
CA MET A 101 22.33 -17.83 -14.71
C MET A 101 21.61 -16.68 -15.41
N VAL A 102 21.55 -16.70 -16.75
CA VAL A 102 20.77 -15.74 -17.55
C VAL A 102 19.28 -15.99 -17.39
N GLN A 103 18.85 -17.26 -17.38
CA GLN A 103 17.46 -17.64 -17.14
C GLN A 103 17.02 -17.29 -15.70
N GLU A 104 17.86 -17.60 -14.71
CA GLU A 104 17.65 -17.29 -13.31
C GLU A 104 18.53 -16.13 -12.87
N GLU A 105 18.12 -14.93 -13.29
CA GLU A 105 18.89 -13.69 -13.14
C GLU A 105 19.38 -13.42 -11.69
N LYS A 106 18.60 -13.84 -10.69
CA LYS A 106 18.98 -13.75 -9.27
C LYS A 106 20.26 -14.54 -8.95
N VAL A 107 20.46 -15.68 -9.62
CA VAL A 107 21.66 -16.52 -9.52
C VAL A 107 22.82 -15.83 -10.21
N GLY A 108 22.62 -15.27 -11.41
CA GLY A 108 23.62 -14.45 -12.11
C GLY A 108 24.12 -13.28 -11.25
N ARG A 109 23.22 -12.52 -10.62
CA ARG A 109 23.59 -11.45 -9.65
C ARG A 109 24.42 -12.00 -8.50
N ALA A 110 23.95 -13.07 -7.87
CA ALA A 110 24.63 -13.67 -6.72
C ALA A 110 26.02 -14.24 -7.10
N PHE A 111 26.18 -14.74 -8.33
CA PHE A 111 27.45 -15.20 -8.86
C PHE A 111 28.42 -14.04 -9.09
N MET A 112 27.95 -12.93 -9.68
CA MET A 112 28.77 -11.73 -9.89
C MET A 112 29.26 -11.12 -8.57
N ALA A 113 28.44 -11.15 -7.52
CA ALA A 113 28.84 -10.68 -6.19
C ALA A 113 29.90 -11.56 -5.49
N LYS A 114 30.15 -12.79 -5.96
CA LYS A 114 31.16 -13.70 -5.38
C LYS A 114 32.56 -13.33 -5.83
N ALA A 115 33.54 -13.55 -4.94
CA ALA A 115 34.95 -13.55 -5.30
C ALA A 115 35.30 -14.74 -6.23
N PRO A 116 36.38 -14.68 -7.03
CA PRO A 116 36.73 -15.73 -8.00
C PRO A 116 36.77 -17.16 -7.41
N ARG A 117 37.33 -17.33 -6.21
CA ARG A 117 37.36 -18.64 -5.52
C ARG A 117 35.96 -19.20 -5.25
N LEU A 118 35.02 -18.33 -4.87
CA LEU A 118 33.64 -18.72 -4.58
C LEU A 118 32.82 -18.96 -5.85
N ARG A 119 33.17 -18.30 -6.96
CA ARG A 119 32.59 -18.57 -8.28
C ARG A 119 32.95 -19.98 -8.75
N LYS A 120 34.23 -20.35 -8.62
CA LYS A 120 34.69 -21.72 -8.89
C LYS A 120 33.95 -22.75 -8.03
N LEU A 121 33.90 -22.56 -6.72
CA LEU A 121 33.18 -23.49 -5.82
C LEU A 121 31.68 -23.58 -6.15
N TRP A 122 31.07 -22.46 -6.55
CA TRP A 122 29.67 -22.47 -6.98
C TRP A 122 29.47 -23.33 -8.23
N LEU A 123 30.38 -23.21 -9.21
CA LEU A 123 30.36 -24.00 -10.44
C LEU A 123 30.59 -25.49 -10.15
N GLU A 124 31.55 -25.85 -9.29
CA GLU A 124 31.77 -27.24 -8.85
C GLU A 124 30.49 -27.84 -8.25
N ASN A 125 29.84 -27.09 -7.36
CA ASN A 125 28.59 -27.52 -6.74
C ASN A 125 27.42 -27.60 -7.73
N TYR A 126 27.37 -26.71 -8.72
CA TYR A 126 26.36 -26.72 -9.77
C TYR A 126 26.51 -27.96 -10.65
N PHE A 127 27.72 -28.24 -11.13
CA PHE A 127 27.96 -29.38 -12.01
C PHE A 127 27.80 -30.72 -11.28
N THR A 128 28.27 -30.83 -10.03
CA THR A 128 28.09 -32.05 -9.22
C THR A 128 26.61 -32.42 -9.00
N LYS A 129 25.69 -31.45 -9.11
CA LYS A 129 24.25 -31.69 -8.91
C LYS A 129 23.48 -31.91 -10.21
N ASN A 130 23.99 -31.42 -11.33
CA ASN A 130 23.25 -31.32 -12.58
C ASN A 130 23.87 -32.13 -13.73
N MET A 131 25.01 -32.80 -13.50
CA MET A 131 25.70 -33.71 -14.42
C MET A 131 26.04 -35.02 -13.70
#